data_AF-A0A3M0A4F4-F1
#
_entry.id   AF-A0A3M0A4F4-F1
#
_cell.length_a   1.000
_cell.length_b   1.000
_cell.length_c   1.000
_cell.angle_alpha   90.00
_cell.angle_beta   90.00
_cell.angle_gamma   90.00
#
_symmetry.space_group_name_H-M   'P 1'
#
loop_
_entity.id
_entity.type
_entity.pdbx_description
1 polymer ?
#
loop_
_entity_poly.entity_id
_entity_poly.type
_entity_poly.pdbx_seq_one_letter_code
_entity_poly.pdbx_strand_id
1 'polypeptide(L)'
;MAESTSLKPRELDKLVATLTPDGTFDRHQLRGYLSAVVVAPVKCPAEAWLGVLLAQVEVQELPATSSLLVSYAEQLAEQISSGTYRLPALGDAASAFEHLYSGVRQPLLQWCAGFQAGATDFNEYFRMPKNEHAAIIQESLMTLGCLAFPESVNYLAEQLALSNDDFIVHNRSRMPKALKQLHQLKTSERQTPEPLVGPDKRVSALLEAGPEEQLVLAQAIVLDNADCAEAWEILARLKSESVTQTIQCLEQAVRAAEHTLGREYLEFYRGQLWDQAPARVLIQSLVGLGASYKKDKQLKKAASYFEKALVLDRSDVVAARAALMTIYFELGNYDAVANILSRYDEQNAWVVYSRALLNYVRSGDTEASRFLREQAKLLNPHVPALMSQRKEAPANPRLDHSVGSVDEAAFYVSDAKNAWRKVIGSIVWLVDG
;
A
#
# COMPACT_ATOMS: atom_id res chain seq x y z
N MET A 1 27.98 33.27 10.78
CA MET A 1 27.12 33.50 9.60
C MET A 1 27.64 32.62 8.48
N ALA A 2 27.12 31.41 8.35
CA ALA A 2 27.39 30.58 7.18
C ALA A 2 26.47 31.06 6.07
N GLU A 3 27.03 31.44 4.91
CA GLU A 3 26.25 31.74 3.72
C GLU A 3 25.44 30.49 3.36
N SER A 4 24.11 30.56 3.50
CA SER A 4 23.17 29.59 2.94
C SER A 4 23.27 29.64 1.42
N THR A 5 24.23 28.91 0.85
CA THR A 5 24.35 28.73 -0.59
C THR A 5 23.24 27.78 -1.07
N SER A 6 22.12 28.36 -1.50
CA SER A 6 21.15 27.68 -2.35
C SER A 6 21.91 27.01 -3.50
N LEU A 7 21.65 25.72 -3.73
CA LEU A 7 22.15 25.02 -4.93
C LEU A 7 21.87 25.88 -6.17
N LYS A 8 22.92 26.15 -6.96
CA LYS A 8 22.79 26.99 -8.14
C LYS A 8 21.99 26.23 -9.20
N PRO A 9 21.23 26.91 -10.09
CA PRO A 9 20.44 26.25 -11.13
C PRO A 9 21.21 25.20 -11.95
N ARG A 10 22.48 25.50 -12.29
CA ARG A 10 23.37 24.57 -13.02
C ARG A 10 23.73 23.31 -12.24
N GLU A 11 23.83 23.39 -10.92
CA GLU A 11 24.11 22.23 -10.07
C GLU A 11 22.87 21.36 -9.93
N LEU A 12 21.69 21.99 -9.87
CA LEU A 12 20.41 21.30 -9.85
C LEU A 12 20.13 20.59 -11.18
N ASP A 13 20.46 21.21 -12.31
CA ASP A 13 20.34 20.59 -13.64
C ASP A 13 21.26 19.36 -13.77
N LYS A 14 22.48 19.42 -13.21
CA LYS A 14 23.39 18.27 -13.15
C LYS A 14 22.86 17.15 -12.26
N LEU A 15 22.37 17.50 -11.07
CA LEU A 15 21.77 16.54 -10.14
C LEU A 15 20.63 15.79 -10.82
N VAL A 16 19.72 16.50 -11.48
CA VAL A 16 18.60 15.90 -12.22
C VAL A 16 19.07 15.01 -13.36
N ALA A 17 20.11 15.40 -14.10
CA ALA A 17 20.67 14.57 -15.16
C ALA A 17 21.22 13.23 -14.62
N THR A 18 21.75 13.22 -13.39
CA THR A 18 22.15 11.99 -12.69
C THR A 18 20.94 11.15 -12.25
N LEU A 19 19.87 11.77 -11.74
CA LEU A 19 18.68 11.06 -11.24
C LEU A 19 17.85 10.42 -12.37
N THR A 20 17.73 11.12 -13.49
CA THR A 20 16.94 10.68 -14.66
C THR A 20 17.73 10.91 -15.94
N PRO A 21 18.60 9.96 -16.32
CA PRO A 21 19.40 10.03 -17.54
C PRO A 21 18.55 10.13 -18.82
N ASP A 22 17.30 9.65 -18.77
CA ASP A 22 16.32 9.70 -19.87
C ASP A 22 15.59 11.05 -19.99
N GLY A 23 15.81 11.99 -19.06
CA GLY A 23 15.22 13.34 -19.08
C GLY A 23 13.72 13.40 -18.78
N THR A 24 13.16 12.33 -18.20
CA THR A 24 11.73 12.25 -17.83
C THR A 24 11.36 13.15 -16.65
N PHE A 25 12.34 13.54 -15.83
CA PHE A 25 12.17 14.37 -14.64
C PHE A 25 13.06 15.62 -14.73
N ASP A 26 12.53 16.80 -14.42
CA ASP A 26 13.27 18.06 -14.48
C ASP A 26 13.51 18.71 -13.10
N ARG A 27 14.31 19.78 -13.06
CA ARG A 27 14.64 20.49 -11.81
C ARG A 27 13.45 21.10 -11.08
N HIS A 28 12.39 21.47 -11.80
CA HIS A 28 11.18 22.03 -11.20
C HIS A 28 10.34 20.91 -10.62
N GLN A 29 10.25 19.77 -11.30
CA GLN A 29 9.64 18.55 -10.77
C GLN A 29 10.39 18.05 -9.52
N LEU A 30 11.72 17.98 -9.53
CA LEU A 30 12.52 17.61 -8.34
C LEU A 30 12.24 18.54 -7.16
N ARG A 31 12.21 19.85 -7.42
CA ARG A 31 11.91 20.83 -6.37
C ARG A 31 10.50 20.67 -5.83
N GLY A 32 9.51 20.39 -6.68
CA GLY A 32 8.14 20.10 -6.26
C GLY A 32 8.05 18.84 -5.41
N TYR A 33 8.68 17.76 -5.88
CA TYR A 33 8.73 16.46 -5.23
C TYR A 33 9.32 16.54 -3.82
N LEU A 34 10.50 17.15 -3.68
CA LEU A 34 11.13 17.35 -2.38
C LEU A 34 10.35 18.33 -1.51
N SER A 35 9.65 19.30 -2.09
CA SER A 35 8.76 20.16 -1.30
C SER A 35 7.61 19.35 -0.68
N ALA A 36 7.04 18.38 -1.38
CA ALA A 36 6.03 17.47 -0.82
C ALA A 36 6.61 16.64 0.35
N VAL A 37 7.76 16.00 0.14
CA VAL A 37 8.49 15.25 1.20
C VAL A 37 8.70 16.11 2.45
N VAL A 38 9.13 17.36 2.25
CA VAL A 38 9.51 18.28 3.32
C VAL A 38 8.33 18.88 4.06
N VAL A 39 7.15 19.01 3.43
CA VAL A 39 5.95 19.54 4.10
C VAL A 39 5.03 18.45 4.63
N ALA A 40 5.36 17.17 4.39
CA ALA A 40 4.62 16.05 4.97
C ALA A 40 4.44 16.25 6.50
N PRO A 41 3.19 16.24 7.01
CA PRO A 41 2.90 16.39 8.43
C PRO A 41 3.59 15.33 9.30
N VAL A 42 3.74 14.11 8.80
CA VAL A 42 4.55 13.05 9.41
C VAL A 42 5.94 13.06 8.75
N LYS A 43 7.01 12.97 9.55
CA LYS A 43 8.38 12.98 9.04
C LYS A 43 8.59 11.77 8.12
N CYS A 44 8.86 12.03 6.84
CA CYS A 44 9.29 11.01 5.90
C CYS A 44 10.79 10.71 6.14
N PRO A 45 11.17 9.45 6.46
CA PRO A 45 12.57 9.08 6.64
C PRO A 45 13.36 9.24 5.34
N ALA A 46 14.63 9.63 5.44
CA ALA A 46 15.46 9.92 4.28
C ALA A 46 15.56 8.71 3.34
N GLU A 47 15.70 7.52 3.93
CA GLU A 47 15.84 6.24 3.25
C GLU A 47 14.66 5.94 2.33
N ALA A 48 13.43 6.30 2.74
CA ALA A 48 12.22 6.02 1.97
C ALA A 48 12.19 6.81 0.65
N TRP A 49 12.44 8.12 0.70
CA TRP A 49 12.35 8.96 -0.49
C TRP A 49 13.65 9.00 -1.32
N LEU A 50 14.81 8.74 -0.70
CA LEU A 50 16.06 8.54 -1.42
C LEU A 50 15.99 7.29 -2.30
N GLY A 51 15.41 6.19 -1.81
CA GLY A 51 15.28 4.96 -2.58
C GLY A 51 14.51 5.15 -3.91
N VAL A 52 13.47 5.99 -3.91
CA VAL A 52 12.69 6.30 -5.11
C VAL A 52 13.52 7.12 -6.11
N LEU A 53 14.15 8.21 -5.65
CA LEU A 53 14.90 9.12 -6.52
C LEU A 53 16.20 8.51 -7.05
N LEU A 54 16.82 7.59 -6.30
CA LEU A 54 18.11 7.00 -6.65
C LEU A 54 18.00 5.69 -7.43
N ALA A 55 16.78 5.26 -7.80
CA ALA A 55 16.53 3.96 -8.41
C ALA A 55 17.35 3.70 -9.70
N GLN A 56 17.71 4.75 -10.43
CA GLN A 56 18.50 4.67 -11.67
C GLN A 56 19.95 5.16 -11.52
N VAL A 57 20.36 5.56 -10.31
CA VAL A 57 21.69 6.12 -10.06
C VAL A 57 22.71 5.01 -9.89
N GLU A 58 23.87 5.15 -10.52
CA GLU A 58 24.96 4.18 -10.41
C GLU A 58 25.48 4.09 -8.96
N VAL A 59 25.83 2.88 -8.53
CA VAL A 59 26.27 2.58 -7.14
C VAL A 59 27.39 3.49 -6.66
N GLN A 60 28.31 3.88 -7.56
CA GLN A 60 29.46 4.73 -7.24
C GLN A 60 29.06 6.18 -6.97
N GLU A 61 27.95 6.66 -7.54
CA GLU A 61 27.45 8.03 -7.39
C GLU A 61 26.44 8.17 -6.25
N LEU A 62 25.93 7.05 -5.71
CA LEU A 62 24.90 7.04 -4.65
C LEU A 62 25.28 7.91 -3.43
N PRO A 63 26.48 7.83 -2.83
CA PRO A 63 26.78 8.57 -1.61
C PRO A 63 26.75 10.10 -1.81
N ALA A 64 27.35 10.57 -2.91
CA ALA A 64 27.41 11.99 -3.24
C ALA A 64 26.03 12.54 -3.60
N THR A 65 25.27 11.80 -4.41
CA THR A 65 23.93 12.17 -4.87
C THR A 65 22.94 12.20 -3.69
N SER A 66 23.01 11.21 -2.79
CA SER A 66 22.19 11.17 -1.58
C SER A 66 22.43 12.39 -0.69
N SER A 67 23.69 12.72 -0.44
CA SER A 67 24.07 13.87 0.40
C SER A 67 23.56 15.20 -0.17
N LEU A 68 23.68 15.39 -1.49
CA LEU A 68 23.18 16.57 -2.18
C LEU A 68 21.65 16.69 -2.10
N LEU A 69 20.93 15.58 -2.29
CA LEU A 69 19.47 15.55 -2.18
C LEU A 69 18.97 15.89 -0.77
N VAL A 70 19.60 15.32 0.26
CA VAL A 70 19.28 15.61 1.67
C VAL A 70 19.52 17.08 1.97
N SER A 71 20.69 17.61 1.60
CA SER A 71 20.99 19.03 1.79
C SER A 71 19.99 19.93 1.06
N TYR A 72 19.58 19.56 -0.15
CA TYR A 72 18.58 20.33 -0.88
C TYR A 72 17.21 20.31 -0.20
N ALA A 73 16.77 19.15 0.29
CA ALA A 73 15.53 19.02 1.04
C ALA A 73 15.54 19.89 2.32
N GLU A 74 16.65 19.90 3.06
CA GLU A 74 16.83 20.73 4.25
C GLU A 74 16.75 22.23 3.93
N GLN A 75 17.38 22.67 2.84
CA GLN A 75 17.29 24.06 2.37
C GLN A 75 15.83 24.45 2.03
N LEU A 76 15.09 23.58 1.34
CA LEU A 76 13.68 23.83 1.04
C LEU A 76 12.85 23.90 2.33
N ALA A 77 13.16 23.06 3.33
CA ALA A 77 12.49 23.07 4.63
C ALA A 77 12.67 24.41 5.36
N GLU A 78 13.91 24.89 5.42
CA GLU A 78 14.25 26.18 6.02
C GLU A 78 13.56 27.34 5.28
N GLN A 79 13.54 27.31 3.94
CA GLN A 79 12.86 28.33 3.15
C GLN A 79 11.35 28.36 3.41
N ILE A 80 10.71 27.20 3.52
CA ILE A 80 9.27 27.10 3.78
C ILE A 80 8.94 27.56 5.19
N SER A 81 9.70 27.11 6.19
CA SER A 81 9.47 27.45 7.60
C SER A 81 9.66 28.95 7.87
N SER A 82 10.72 29.53 7.31
CA SER A 82 11.03 30.97 7.40
C SER A 82 10.11 31.85 6.54
N GLY A 83 9.33 31.26 5.63
CA GLY A 83 8.47 31.99 4.69
C GLY A 83 9.23 32.68 3.55
N THR A 84 10.49 32.30 3.30
CA THR A 84 11.31 32.84 2.21
C THR A 84 11.20 32.03 0.91
N TYR A 85 10.48 30.92 0.93
CA TYR A 85 10.26 30.05 -0.22
C TYR A 85 9.60 30.77 -1.40
N ARG A 86 10.25 30.71 -2.58
CA ARG A 86 9.73 31.32 -3.83
C ARG A 86 9.33 30.25 -4.84
N LEU A 87 8.06 30.24 -5.26
CA LEU A 87 7.59 29.36 -6.32
C LEU A 87 8.23 29.69 -7.68
N PRO A 88 8.43 28.70 -8.58
CA PRO A 88 8.84 28.93 -9.97
C PRO A 88 7.88 29.89 -10.69
N ALA A 89 8.34 30.60 -11.71
CA ALA A 89 7.49 31.55 -12.45
C ALA A 89 6.31 30.85 -13.14
N LEU A 90 5.17 31.55 -13.23
CA LEU A 90 3.98 31.07 -13.95
C LEU A 90 4.13 31.23 -15.47
N GLY A 91 4.95 32.18 -15.94
CA GLY A 91 5.01 32.55 -17.36
C GLY A 91 3.95 33.60 -17.69
N ASP A 92 3.38 33.53 -18.90
CA ASP A 92 2.24 34.36 -19.29
C ASP A 92 0.97 33.90 -18.56
N ALA A 93 0.38 34.80 -17.78
CA ALA A 93 -0.80 34.51 -16.99
C ALA A 93 -2.08 34.46 -17.85
N ALA A 94 -2.10 35.13 -19.01
CA ALA A 94 -3.29 35.24 -19.85
C ALA A 94 -3.55 33.97 -20.70
N SER A 95 -2.59 33.05 -20.76
CA SER A 95 -2.68 31.78 -21.49
C SER A 95 -2.20 30.59 -20.66
N ALA A 96 -2.21 30.74 -19.33
CA ALA A 96 -1.68 29.73 -18.41
C ALA A 96 -2.44 28.40 -18.50
N PHE A 97 -3.76 28.47 -18.73
CA PHE A 97 -4.61 27.30 -18.89
C PHE A 97 -4.35 26.55 -20.20
N GLU A 98 -4.13 27.25 -21.31
CA GLU A 98 -3.79 26.62 -22.60
C GLU A 98 -2.49 25.81 -22.50
N HIS A 99 -1.53 26.30 -21.71
CA HIS A 99 -0.25 25.61 -21.49
C HIS A 99 -0.36 24.26 -20.78
N LEU A 100 -1.47 23.98 -20.09
CA LEU A 100 -1.73 22.65 -19.53
C LEU A 100 -1.93 21.58 -20.61
N TYR A 101 -2.38 21.98 -21.81
CA TYR A 101 -2.61 21.07 -22.95
C TYR A 101 -1.53 21.17 -24.02
N SER A 102 -0.77 22.26 -24.07
CA SER A 102 0.15 22.54 -25.17
C SER A 102 1.47 21.75 -25.11
N GLY A 103 1.67 20.89 -24.09
CA GLY A 103 2.92 20.17 -23.86
C GLY A 103 4.12 21.06 -23.49
N VAL A 104 3.89 22.37 -23.31
CA VAL A 104 4.94 23.33 -22.95
C VAL A 104 5.27 23.13 -21.47
N ARG A 105 6.54 22.85 -21.17
CA ARG A 105 7.03 22.67 -19.80
C ARG A 105 7.14 24.01 -19.08
N GLN A 106 6.02 24.52 -18.58
CA GLN A 106 5.99 25.73 -17.74
C GLN A 106 6.57 25.44 -16.35
N PRO A 107 7.47 26.27 -15.81
CA PRO A 107 8.16 25.99 -14.54
C PRO A 107 7.24 25.72 -13.35
N LEU A 108 6.14 26.46 -13.20
CA LEU A 108 5.18 26.23 -12.12
C LEU A 108 4.41 24.92 -12.30
N LEU A 109 4.00 24.60 -13.51
CA LEU A 109 3.22 23.38 -13.79
C LEU A 109 4.07 22.13 -13.55
N GLN A 110 5.34 22.17 -13.98
CA GLN A 110 6.32 21.11 -13.68
C GLN A 110 6.54 20.96 -12.18
N TRP A 111 6.59 22.07 -11.43
CA TRP A 111 6.64 22.01 -9.97
C TRP A 111 5.39 21.38 -9.36
N CYS A 112 4.20 21.70 -9.84
CA CYS A 112 2.95 21.10 -9.33
C CYS A 112 2.89 19.61 -9.64
N ALA A 113 3.32 19.19 -10.84
CA ALA A 113 3.42 17.79 -11.21
C ALA A 113 4.41 17.03 -10.31
N GLY A 114 5.58 17.61 -10.04
CA GLY A 114 6.55 17.04 -9.10
C GLY A 114 6.01 16.95 -7.67
N PHE A 115 5.35 18.01 -7.18
CA PHE A 115 4.72 18.01 -5.87
C PHE A 115 3.67 16.92 -5.76
N GLN A 116 2.82 16.78 -6.78
CA GLN A 116 1.80 15.74 -6.83
C GLN A 116 2.40 14.34 -6.84
N ALA A 117 3.48 14.11 -7.59
CA ALA A 117 4.20 12.83 -7.59
C ALA A 117 4.72 12.50 -6.18
N GLY A 118 5.43 13.43 -5.53
CA GLY A 118 5.92 13.23 -4.17
C GLY A 118 4.79 13.04 -3.14
N ALA A 119 3.70 13.80 -3.25
CA ALA A 119 2.53 13.63 -2.38
C ALA A 119 1.80 12.30 -2.60
N THR A 120 1.90 11.72 -3.81
CA THR A 120 1.32 10.42 -4.14
C THR A 120 2.18 9.29 -3.60
N ASP A 121 3.49 9.36 -3.85
CA ASP A 121 4.48 8.37 -3.38
C ASP A 121 4.50 8.28 -1.84
N PHE A 122 4.29 9.40 -1.15
CA PHE A 122 4.35 9.51 0.31
C PHE A 122 3.00 9.87 0.93
N ASN A 123 1.90 9.48 0.30
CA ASN A 123 0.53 9.82 0.71
C ASN A 123 0.24 9.44 2.18
N GLU A 124 0.80 8.32 2.64
CA GLU A 124 0.73 7.88 4.03
C GLU A 124 1.25 8.92 5.03
N TYR A 125 2.26 9.70 4.68
CA TYR A 125 2.84 10.72 5.55
C TYR A 125 1.99 12.01 5.62
N PHE A 126 0.99 12.11 4.75
CA PHE A 126 -0.07 13.13 4.80
C PHE A 126 -1.32 12.67 5.55
N ARG A 127 -1.43 11.38 5.92
CA ARG A 127 -2.59 10.86 6.65
C ARG A 127 -2.37 10.99 8.15
N MET A 128 -3.02 11.97 8.77
CA MET A 128 -3.01 12.13 10.23
C MET A 128 -4.19 11.39 10.89
N PRO A 129 -3.96 10.58 11.93
CA PRO A 129 -5.02 10.05 12.77
C PRO A 129 -5.53 11.17 13.70
N LYS A 130 -6.57 11.89 13.24
CA LYS A 130 -7.55 12.73 13.98
C LYS A 130 -8.16 13.76 13.01
N ASN A 131 -9.49 13.91 13.05
CA ASN A 131 -10.27 14.73 12.11
C ASN A 131 -9.99 16.25 12.19
N GLU A 132 -9.26 16.75 13.19
CA GLU A 132 -9.09 18.20 13.40
C GLU A 132 -8.24 18.88 12.33
N HIS A 133 -7.31 18.16 11.68
CA HIS A 133 -6.44 18.73 10.62
C HIS A 133 -6.66 18.12 9.23
N ALA A 134 -7.51 17.09 9.10
CA ALA A 134 -7.74 16.39 7.83
C ALA A 134 -8.22 17.34 6.72
N ALA A 135 -9.13 18.27 7.05
CA ALA A 135 -9.61 19.28 6.12
C ALA A 135 -8.49 20.24 5.66
N ILE A 136 -7.62 20.67 6.59
CA ILE A 136 -6.50 21.57 6.29
C ILE A 136 -5.49 20.88 5.37
N ILE A 137 -5.18 19.61 5.64
CA ILE A 137 -4.26 18.82 4.82
C ILE A 137 -4.83 18.64 3.42
N GLN A 138 -6.09 18.23 3.32
CA GLN A 138 -6.76 18.02 2.04
C GLN A 138 -6.82 19.32 1.22
N GLU A 139 -7.22 20.44 1.84
CA GLU A 139 -7.27 21.75 1.17
C GLU A 139 -5.87 22.19 0.70
N SER A 140 -4.84 21.97 1.54
CA SER A 140 -3.47 22.34 1.20
C SER A 140 -2.92 21.48 0.06
N LEU A 141 -3.16 20.16 0.06
CA LEU A 141 -2.78 19.27 -1.02
C LEU A 141 -3.47 19.64 -2.33
N MET A 142 -4.78 19.93 -2.29
CA MET A 142 -5.52 20.42 -3.44
C MET A 142 -4.92 21.73 -3.96
N THR A 143 -4.62 22.69 -3.09
CA THR A 143 -4.02 23.98 -3.47
C THR A 143 -2.66 23.79 -4.14
N LEU A 144 -1.85 22.82 -3.71
CA LEU A 144 -0.48 22.62 -4.17
C LEU A 144 -0.37 21.72 -5.41
N GLY A 145 -1.31 20.80 -5.60
CA GLY A 145 -1.27 19.79 -6.67
C GLY A 145 -2.26 20.01 -7.82
N CYS A 146 -3.37 20.75 -7.62
CA CYS A 146 -4.45 20.79 -8.61
C CYS A 146 -4.03 21.31 -10.00
N LEU A 147 -3.02 22.18 -10.06
CA LEU A 147 -2.50 22.71 -11.32
C LEU A 147 -1.72 21.67 -12.15
N ALA A 148 -1.51 20.46 -11.63
CA ALA A 148 -0.96 19.35 -12.41
C ALA A 148 -2.02 18.71 -13.35
N PHE A 149 -3.31 18.99 -13.14
CA PHE A 149 -4.42 18.34 -13.85
C PHE A 149 -5.39 19.36 -14.44
N PRO A 150 -5.50 19.45 -15.78
CA PRO A 150 -6.41 20.41 -16.43
C PRO A 150 -7.87 20.28 -15.99
N GLU A 151 -8.34 19.05 -15.77
CA GLU A 151 -9.71 18.74 -15.34
C GLU A 151 -10.00 19.29 -13.93
N SER A 152 -8.99 19.25 -13.05
CA SER A 152 -9.10 19.81 -11.70
C SER A 152 -9.21 21.33 -11.73
N VAL A 153 -8.48 21.99 -12.63
CA VAL A 153 -8.56 23.44 -12.81
C VAL A 153 -9.95 23.83 -13.30
N ASN A 154 -10.47 23.18 -14.36
CA ASN A 154 -11.82 23.42 -14.87
C ASN A 154 -12.89 23.33 -13.77
N TYR A 155 -12.88 22.22 -13.04
CA TYR A 155 -13.86 21.96 -11.99
C TYR A 155 -13.78 22.99 -10.86
N LEU A 156 -12.58 23.30 -10.36
CA LEU A 156 -12.42 24.23 -9.23
C LEU A 156 -12.63 25.70 -9.62
N ALA A 157 -12.28 26.09 -10.85
CA ALA A 157 -12.57 27.42 -11.38
C ALA A 157 -14.08 27.67 -11.44
N GLU A 158 -14.85 26.69 -11.91
CA GLU A 158 -16.32 26.74 -11.95
C GLU A 158 -16.92 26.91 -10.55
N GLN A 159 -16.46 26.13 -9.57
CA GLN A 159 -16.93 26.23 -8.18
C GLN A 159 -16.67 27.61 -7.54
N LEU A 160 -15.66 28.33 -8.01
CA LEU A 160 -15.28 29.66 -7.52
C LEU A 160 -15.78 30.81 -8.41
N ALA A 161 -16.51 30.50 -9.49
CA ALA A 161 -16.94 31.46 -10.50
C ALA A 161 -15.79 32.33 -11.06
N LEU A 162 -14.64 31.70 -11.31
CA LEU A 162 -13.45 32.32 -11.93
C LEU A 162 -13.25 31.79 -13.35
N SER A 163 -12.57 32.57 -14.20
CA SER A 163 -11.96 31.99 -15.41
C SER A 163 -10.85 31.02 -15.01
N ASN A 164 -10.48 30.09 -15.89
CA ASN A 164 -9.42 29.13 -15.60
C ASN A 164 -8.07 29.81 -15.34
N ASP A 165 -7.73 30.84 -16.11
CA ASP A 165 -6.50 31.61 -15.94
C ASP A 165 -6.50 32.40 -14.63
N ASP A 166 -7.63 33.05 -14.29
CA ASP A 166 -7.79 33.73 -13.00
C ASP A 166 -7.70 32.76 -11.83
N PHE A 167 -8.26 31.55 -11.97
CA PHE A 167 -8.13 30.49 -10.98
C PHE A 167 -6.66 30.07 -10.79
N ILE A 168 -5.88 29.92 -11.85
CA ILE A 168 -4.45 29.57 -11.76
C ILE A 168 -3.69 30.64 -10.98
N VAL A 169 -3.92 31.92 -11.29
CA VAL A 169 -3.31 33.06 -10.58
C VAL A 169 -3.76 33.09 -9.12
N HIS A 170 -5.06 32.94 -8.87
CA HIS A 170 -5.64 32.89 -7.53
C HIS A 170 -5.04 31.76 -6.70
N ASN A 171 -5.02 30.53 -7.23
CA ASN A 171 -4.52 29.34 -6.57
C ASN A 171 -3.01 29.48 -6.26
N ARG A 172 -2.23 29.95 -7.24
CA ARG A 172 -0.79 30.23 -7.05
C ARG A 172 -0.52 31.16 -5.87
N SER A 173 -1.33 32.18 -5.67
CA SER A 173 -1.16 33.14 -4.56
C SER A 173 -1.30 32.48 -3.17
N ARG A 174 -2.04 31.36 -3.08
CA ARG A 174 -2.32 30.63 -1.84
C ARG A 174 -1.28 29.55 -1.53
N MET A 175 -0.58 29.06 -2.54
CA MET A 175 0.39 27.96 -2.42
C MET A 175 1.48 28.19 -1.35
N PRO A 176 2.14 29.36 -1.21
CA PRO A 176 3.13 29.56 -0.15
C PRO A 176 2.55 29.41 1.26
N LYS A 177 1.29 29.87 1.46
CA LYS A 177 0.58 29.69 2.73
C LYS A 177 0.27 28.22 2.98
N ALA A 178 -0.18 27.49 1.97
CA ALA A 178 -0.45 26.06 2.07
C ALA A 178 0.82 25.25 2.42
N LEU A 179 1.97 25.53 1.77
CA LEU A 179 3.26 24.91 2.12
C LEU A 179 3.62 25.17 3.59
N LYS A 180 3.49 26.41 4.04
CA LYS A 180 3.79 26.78 5.42
C LYS A 180 2.83 26.13 6.41
N GLN A 181 1.54 26.06 6.08
CA GLN A 181 0.53 25.40 6.91
C GLN A 181 0.84 23.91 7.08
N LEU A 182 1.09 23.18 5.99
CA LEU A 182 1.49 21.78 6.06
C LEU A 182 2.79 21.58 6.85
N HIS A 183 3.78 22.44 6.62
CA HIS A 183 5.03 22.38 7.38
C HIS A 183 4.84 22.68 8.87
N GLN A 184 3.93 23.59 9.24
CA GLN A 184 3.59 23.88 10.64
C GLN A 184 2.78 22.77 11.30
N LEU A 185 2.03 21.99 10.50
CA LEU A 185 1.36 20.78 10.94
C LEU A 185 2.33 19.63 11.21
N LYS A 186 3.63 19.78 10.94
CA LYS A 186 4.67 18.91 11.52
C LYS A 186 4.56 19.03 13.03
N THR A 187 3.74 18.16 13.61
CA THR A 187 3.57 18.03 15.05
C THR A 187 4.97 17.87 15.63
N SER A 188 5.33 18.77 16.54
CA SER A 188 6.42 18.60 17.51
C SER A 188 6.61 17.12 17.77
N GLU A 189 7.71 16.54 17.28
CA GLU A 189 8.13 15.14 17.45
C GLU A 189 7.07 14.28 18.13
N ARG A 190 5.99 13.91 17.42
CA ARG A 190 5.10 12.90 17.97
C ARG A 190 5.95 11.64 18.03
N GLN A 191 6.33 11.26 19.24
CA GLN A 191 6.94 9.97 19.52
C GLN A 191 6.07 8.94 18.80
N THR A 192 6.68 8.15 17.93
CA THR A 192 6.05 6.96 17.36
C THR A 192 5.38 6.23 18.52
N PRO A 193 4.05 6.02 18.49
CA PRO A 193 3.38 5.40 19.60
C PRO A 193 4.01 4.02 19.81
N GLU A 194 4.42 3.75 21.05
CA GLU A 194 4.84 2.42 21.44
C GLU A 194 3.60 1.58 21.80
N PRO A 195 3.70 0.24 21.75
CA PRO A 195 2.66 -0.61 22.33
C PRO A 195 2.36 -0.19 23.78
N LEU A 196 1.09 -0.25 24.18
CA LEU A 196 0.69 0.02 25.57
C LEU A 196 1.41 -0.88 26.58
N VAL A 197 1.65 -2.12 26.18
CA VAL A 197 2.37 -3.11 26.98
C VAL A 197 3.56 -3.60 26.17
N GLY A 198 4.75 -3.58 26.77
CA GLY A 198 5.94 -4.16 26.14
C GLY A 198 5.80 -5.68 25.96
N PRO A 199 6.54 -6.29 25.02
CA PRO A 199 6.46 -7.73 24.79
C PRO A 199 6.84 -8.54 26.04
N ASP A 200 6.20 -9.69 26.24
CA ASP A 200 6.60 -10.61 27.31
C ASP A 200 8.05 -11.04 27.09
N LYS A 201 8.87 -10.96 28.13
CA LYS A 201 10.32 -11.24 28.04
C LYS A 201 10.63 -12.66 27.56
N ARG A 202 9.66 -13.58 27.64
CA ARG A 202 9.78 -14.98 27.23
C ARG A 202 9.48 -15.18 25.73
N VAL A 203 8.97 -14.18 25.01
CA VAL A 203 8.59 -14.32 23.58
C VAL A 203 9.77 -14.74 22.71
N SER A 204 10.96 -14.17 22.91
CA SER A 204 12.15 -14.57 22.13
C SER A 204 12.45 -16.06 22.28
N ALA A 205 12.51 -16.54 23.53
CA ALA A 205 12.75 -17.95 23.84
C ALA A 205 11.63 -18.85 23.30
N LEU A 206 10.38 -18.40 23.40
CA LEU A 206 9.21 -19.09 22.85
C LEU A 206 9.32 -19.25 21.32
N LEU A 207 9.72 -18.22 20.57
CA LEU A 207 9.82 -18.30 19.11
C LEU A 207 11.02 -19.14 18.62
N GLU A 208 12.11 -19.17 19.39
CA GLU A 208 13.33 -19.94 19.07
C GLU A 208 13.24 -21.43 19.46
N ALA A 209 12.33 -21.78 20.38
CA ALA A 209 12.18 -23.15 20.88
C ALA A 209 11.65 -24.14 19.82
N GLY A 210 11.94 -25.43 20.04
CA GLY A 210 11.32 -26.52 19.27
C GLY A 210 9.84 -26.75 19.63
N PRO A 211 9.05 -27.48 18.80
CA PRO A 211 7.60 -27.55 18.96
C PRO A 211 7.11 -28.02 20.33
N GLU A 212 7.75 -29.04 20.93
CA GLU A 212 7.35 -29.55 22.25
C GLU A 212 7.59 -28.51 23.35
N GLU A 213 8.74 -27.83 23.31
CA GLU A 213 9.09 -26.78 24.26
C GLU A 213 8.24 -25.52 24.05
N GLN A 214 7.93 -25.17 22.79
CA GLN A 214 6.98 -24.10 22.45
C GLN A 214 5.63 -24.32 23.09
N LEU A 215 5.11 -25.54 23.04
CA LEU A 215 3.81 -25.86 23.64
C LEU A 215 3.84 -25.67 25.16
N VAL A 216 4.88 -26.15 25.85
CA VAL A 216 5.02 -26.01 27.31
C VAL A 216 5.19 -24.54 27.70
N LEU A 217 6.05 -23.80 27.02
CA LEU A 217 6.29 -22.37 27.28
C LEU A 217 5.03 -21.55 27.02
N ALA A 218 4.34 -21.78 25.90
CA ALA A 218 3.12 -21.05 25.57
C ALA A 218 2.03 -21.26 26.63
N GLN A 219 1.87 -22.51 27.11
CA GLN A 219 0.92 -22.81 28.19
C GLN A 219 1.28 -22.09 29.49
N ALA A 220 2.54 -22.09 29.89
CA ALA A 220 3.00 -21.37 31.07
C ALA A 220 2.80 -19.85 30.93
N ILE A 221 3.12 -19.30 29.76
CA ILE A 221 2.99 -17.87 29.48
C ILE A 221 1.54 -17.43 29.59
N VAL A 222 0.58 -18.11 28.94
CA VAL A 222 -0.84 -17.65 28.98
C VAL A 222 -1.49 -17.80 30.36
N LEU A 223 -0.97 -18.69 31.21
CA LEU A 223 -1.40 -18.82 32.61
C LEU A 223 -0.96 -17.62 33.44
N ASP A 224 0.25 -17.11 33.22
CA ASP A 224 0.81 -15.95 33.93
C ASP A 224 0.36 -14.61 33.32
N ASN A 225 0.29 -14.56 31.99
CA ASN A 225 0.08 -13.38 31.18
C ASN A 225 -0.79 -13.73 29.95
N ALA A 226 -2.09 -13.56 30.11
CA ALA A 226 -3.06 -13.83 29.04
C ALA A 226 -2.96 -12.84 27.87
N ASP A 227 -2.24 -11.73 28.00
CA ASP A 227 -2.06 -10.70 26.96
C ASP A 227 -0.84 -10.98 26.04
N CYS A 228 -0.23 -12.16 26.13
CA CYS A 228 0.80 -12.61 25.18
C CYS A 228 0.16 -13.27 23.95
N ALA A 229 0.03 -12.49 22.87
CA ALA A 229 -0.61 -12.94 21.63
C ALA A 229 0.16 -14.08 20.94
N GLU A 230 1.49 -14.05 20.98
CA GLU A 230 2.36 -15.07 20.37
C GLU A 230 2.18 -16.43 21.03
N ALA A 231 1.99 -16.47 22.34
CA ALA A 231 1.71 -17.71 23.06
C ALA A 231 0.36 -18.30 22.61
N TRP A 232 -0.68 -17.48 22.46
CA TRP A 232 -1.97 -17.94 21.95
C TRP A 232 -1.91 -18.45 20.51
N GLU A 233 -1.11 -17.84 19.63
CA GLU A 233 -0.88 -18.32 18.26
C GLU A 233 -0.24 -19.73 18.27
N ILE A 234 0.78 -19.93 19.11
CA ILE A 234 1.43 -21.22 19.26
C ILE A 234 0.48 -22.28 19.80
N LEU A 235 -0.39 -21.94 20.76
CA LEU A 235 -1.43 -22.86 21.23
C LEU A 235 -2.45 -23.18 20.14
N ALA A 236 -2.82 -22.20 19.31
CA ALA A 236 -3.70 -22.44 18.17
C ALA A 236 -3.09 -23.46 17.19
N ARG A 237 -1.78 -23.36 16.94
CA ARG A 237 -1.04 -24.21 16.00
C ARG A 237 -0.72 -25.61 16.54
N LEU A 238 -0.25 -25.70 17.79
CA LEU A 238 0.35 -26.94 18.32
C LEU A 238 -0.58 -27.73 19.25
N LYS A 239 -1.54 -27.07 19.90
CA LYS A 239 -2.43 -27.72 20.88
C LYS A 239 -3.80 -28.07 20.31
N SER A 240 -4.28 -27.31 19.34
CA SER A 240 -5.68 -27.43 18.90
C SER A 240 -5.91 -28.70 18.08
N GLU A 241 -6.84 -29.54 18.55
CA GLU A 241 -7.23 -30.79 17.90
C GLU A 241 -8.43 -30.61 16.97
N SER A 242 -9.06 -29.43 16.99
CA SER A 242 -10.23 -29.09 16.18
C SER A 242 -10.19 -27.64 15.71
N VAL A 243 -10.89 -27.36 14.61
CA VAL A 243 -11.02 -26.00 14.06
C VAL A 243 -11.64 -25.04 15.09
N THR A 244 -12.58 -25.52 15.91
CA THR A 244 -13.20 -24.73 16.98
C THR A 244 -12.19 -24.30 18.04
N GLN A 245 -11.31 -25.21 18.48
CA GLN A 245 -10.23 -24.87 19.42
C GLN A 245 -9.22 -23.89 18.80
N THR A 246 -8.87 -24.07 17.52
CA THR A 246 -8.00 -23.14 16.80
C THR A 246 -8.62 -21.74 16.77
N ILE A 247 -9.92 -21.61 16.45
CA ILE A 247 -10.64 -20.34 16.46
C ILE A 247 -10.59 -19.70 17.85
N GLN A 248 -10.88 -20.47 18.91
CA GLN A 248 -10.87 -19.95 20.29
C GLN A 248 -9.51 -19.39 20.68
N CYS A 249 -8.42 -20.11 20.39
CA CYS A 249 -7.06 -19.65 20.67
C CYS A 249 -6.71 -18.39 19.87
N LEU A 250 -7.02 -18.35 18.57
CA LEU A 250 -6.72 -17.18 17.73
C LEU A 250 -7.58 -15.96 18.11
N GLU A 251 -8.80 -16.14 18.58
CA GLU A 251 -9.61 -15.05 19.13
C GLU A 251 -9.01 -14.45 20.40
N GLN A 252 -8.30 -15.26 21.21
CA GLN A 252 -7.50 -14.75 22.33
C GLN A 252 -6.25 -14.04 21.83
N ALA A 253 -5.56 -14.59 20.82
CA ALA A 253 -4.39 -13.94 20.23
C ALA A 253 -4.70 -12.54 19.69
N VAL A 254 -5.82 -12.39 18.96
CA VAL A 254 -6.27 -11.08 18.46
C VAL A 254 -6.61 -10.13 19.61
N ARG A 255 -7.35 -10.59 20.62
CA ARG A 255 -7.71 -9.77 21.79
C ARG A 255 -6.48 -9.29 22.56
N ALA A 256 -5.56 -10.21 22.85
CA ALA A 256 -4.28 -9.94 23.50
C ALA A 256 -3.46 -8.92 22.70
N ALA A 257 -3.33 -9.11 21.39
CA ALA A 257 -2.58 -8.18 20.54
C ALA A 257 -3.24 -6.79 20.49
N GLU A 258 -4.56 -6.71 20.33
CA GLU A 258 -5.27 -5.42 20.32
C GLU A 258 -5.14 -4.67 21.65
N HIS A 259 -5.16 -5.40 22.77
CA HIS A 259 -4.96 -4.83 24.10
C HIS A 259 -3.52 -4.33 24.30
N THR A 260 -2.53 -5.17 23.97
CA THR A 260 -1.09 -4.87 24.10
C THR A 260 -0.66 -3.70 23.21
N LEU A 261 -1.15 -3.63 21.98
CA LEU A 261 -0.83 -2.54 21.05
C LEU A 261 -1.57 -1.26 21.42
N GLY A 262 -2.86 -1.38 21.76
CA GLY A 262 -3.71 -0.25 22.07
C GLY A 262 -4.20 0.52 20.84
N ARG A 263 -5.28 1.29 21.07
CA ARG A 263 -6.00 1.98 19.99
C ARG A 263 -5.15 3.01 19.26
N GLU A 264 -4.34 3.78 19.98
CA GLU A 264 -3.52 4.83 19.36
C GLU A 264 -2.49 4.24 18.39
N TYR A 265 -1.83 3.15 18.79
CA TYR A 265 -0.89 2.41 17.95
C TYR A 265 -1.55 1.86 16.68
N LEU A 266 -2.68 1.16 16.85
CA LEU A 266 -3.40 0.54 15.74
C LEU A 266 -3.90 1.56 14.72
N GLU A 267 -4.37 2.72 15.18
CA GLU A 267 -4.82 3.79 14.29
C GLU A 267 -3.65 4.53 13.63
N PHE A 268 -2.54 4.74 14.36
CA PHE A 268 -1.35 5.40 13.82
C PHE A 268 -0.71 4.58 12.69
N TYR A 269 -0.59 3.27 12.88
CA TYR A 269 0.01 2.36 11.89
C TYR A 269 -1.02 1.72 10.94
N ARG A 270 -2.27 2.19 10.93
CA ARG A 270 -3.34 1.59 10.14
C ARG A 270 -3.00 1.56 8.64
N GLY A 271 -2.92 0.35 8.10
CA GLY A 271 -2.55 0.07 6.72
C GLY A 271 -1.08 -0.34 6.53
N GLN A 272 -0.27 -0.30 7.59
CA GLN A 272 1.18 -0.59 7.62
C GLN A 272 1.58 -1.41 8.86
N LEU A 273 0.62 -2.08 9.50
CA LEU A 273 0.88 -2.80 10.75
C LEU A 273 1.87 -3.96 10.58
N TRP A 274 2.04 -4.51 9.37
CA TRP A 274 3.03 -5.57 9.15
C TRP A 274 4.48 -5.10 9.32
N ASP A 275 4.76 -3.84 8.97
CA ASP A 275 6.08 -3.24 9.10
C ASP A 275 6.49 -3.06 10.58
N GLN A 276 5.50 -3.08 11.46
CA GLN A 276 5.69 -2.98 12.89
C GLN A 276 5.81 -4.37 13.52
N ALA A 277 7.01 -4.72 13.98
CA ALA A 277 7.27 -6.02 14.60
C ALA A 277 6.25 -6.42 15.70
N PRO A 278 5.84 -5.52 16.63
CA PRO A 278 4.84 -5.86 17.65
C PRO A 278 3.45 -6.23 17.10
N ALA A 279 3.09 -5.76 15.90
CA ALA A 279 1.76 -5.95 15.32
C ALA A 279 1.65 -7.11 14.33
N ARG A 280 2.77 -7.76 13.96
CA ARG A 280 2.75 -8.89 13.03
C ARG A 280 1.85 -10.03 13.51
N VAL A 281 1.89 -10.34 14.82
CA VAL A 281 1.07 -11.39 15.42
C VAL A 281 -0.43 -11.09 15.30
N LEU A 282 -0.84 -9.81 15.34
CA LEU A 282 -2.23 -9.42 15.11
C LEU A 282 -2.66 -9.77 13.68
N ILE A 283 -1.87 -9.36 12.69
CA ILE A 283 -2.17 -9.61 11.27
C ILE A 283 -2.20 -11.11 10.98
N GLN A 284 -1.21 -11.86 11.48
CA GLN A 284 -1.16 -13.32 11.36
C GLN A 284 -2.39 -13.98 11.99
N SER A 285 -2.77 -13.56 13.20
CA SER A 285 -3.92 -14.13 13.92
C SER A 285 -5.24 -13.85 13.22
N LEU A 286 -5.41 -12.66 12.62
CA LEU A 286 -6.59 -12.32 11.81
C LEU A 286 -6.70 -13.20 10.57
N VAL A 287 -5.59 -13.41 9.84
CA VAL A 287 -5.56 -14.31 8.68
C VAL A 287 -5.82 -15.76 9.09
N GLY A 288 -5.25 -16.21 10.21
CA GLY A 288 -5.51 -17.52 10.80
C GLY A 288 -7.00 -17.71 11.16
N LEU A 289 -7.66 -16.69 11.72
CA LEU A 289 -9.10 -16.72 11.97
C LEU A 289 -9.89 -16.82 10.67
N GLY A 290 -9.54 -16.01 9.67
CA GLY A 290 -10.13 -16.07 8.33
C GLY A 290 -10.06 -17.48 7.75
N ALA A 291 -8.88 -18.10 7.78
CA ALA A 291 -8.66 -19.45 7.28
C ALA A 291 -9.45 -20.51 8.07
N SER A 292 -9.46 -20.39 9.41
CA SER A 292 -10.17 -21.31 10.29
C SER A 292 -11.69 -21.25 10.09
N TYR A 293 -12.25 -20.04 10.00
CA TYR A 293 -13.67 -19.85 9.70
C TYR A 293 -14.03 -20.30 8.27
N LYS A 294 -13.14 -20.17 7.28
CA LYS A 294 -13.33 -20.73 5.93
C LYS A 294 -13.41 -22.26 6.00
N LYS A 295 -12.51 -22.91 6.76
CA LYS A 295 -12.51 -24.35 6.98
C LYS A 295 -13.80 -24.83 7.65
N ASP A 296 -14.30 -24.05 8.61
CA ASP A 296 -15.60 -24.25 9.28
C ASP A 296 -16.82 -23.83 8.44
N LYS A 297 -16.63 -23.47 7.16
CA LYS A 297 -17.69 -23.07 6.21
C LYS A 297 -18.48 -21.80 6.60
N GLN A 298 -18.01 -21.03 7.57
CA GLN A 298 -18.56 -19.73 7.95
C GLN A 298 -17.98 -18.60 7.08
N LEU A 299 -18.26 -18.65 5.77
CA LEU A 299 -17.62 -17.81 4.76
C LEU A 299 -17.74 -16.30 5.01
N LYS A 300 -18.88 -15.82 5.52
CA LYS A 300 -19.06 -14.38 5.82
C LYS A 300 -18.15 -13.91 6.96
N LYS A 301 -17.99 -14.74 8.01
CA LYS A 301 -17.05 -14.42 9.10
C LYS A 301 -15.61 -14.48 8.59
N ALA A 302 -15.28 -15.52 7.83
CA ALA A 302 -13.96 -15.64 7.21
C ALA A 302 -13.59 -14.38 6.41
N ALA A 303 -14.50 -13.91 5.55
CA ALA A 303 -14.32 -12.67 4.78
C ALA A 303 -14.05 -11.47 5.69
N SER A 304 -14.83 -11.27 6.75
CA SER A 304 -14.66 -10.12 7.65
C SER A 304 -13.27 -10.06 8.33
N TYR A 305 -12.66 -11.20 8.65
CA TYR A 305 -11.33 -11.23 9.24
C TYR A 305 -10.22 -10.94 8.22
N PHE A 306 -10.34 -11.47 7.00
CA PHE A 306 -9.42 -11.11 5.92
C PHE A 306 -9.55 -9.63 5.52
N GLU A 307 -10.78 -9.10 5.45
CA GLU A 307 -11.03 -7.67 5.24
C GLU A 307 -10.37 -6.82 6.34
N LYS A 308 -10.54 -7.22 7.60
CA LYS A 308 -9.91 -6.53 8.73
C LYS A 308 -8.38 -6.55 8.62
N ALA A 309 -7.80 -7.70 8.26
CA ALA A 309 -6.36 -7.80 8.02
C ALA A 309 -5.89 -6.83 6.91
N LEU A 310 -6.58 -6.79 5.76
CA LEU A 310 -6.24 -5.89 4.65
C LEU A 310 -6.44 -4.41 4.95
N VAL A 311 -7.38 -4.08 5.84
CA VAL A 311 -7.60 -2.71 6.32
C VAL A 311 -6.44 -2.27 7.23
N LEU A 312 -5.99 -3.18 8.10
CA LEU A 312 -4.90 -2.95 9.04
C LEU A 312 -3.52 -3.01 8.38
N ASP A 313 -3.37 -3.78 7.32
CA ASP A 313 -2.14 -3.88 6.54
C ASP A 313 -2.44 -4.04 5.03
N ARG A 314 -2.03 -3.06 4.24
CA ARG A 314 -2.30 -3.05 2.79
C ARG A 314 -1.25 -3.79 1.97
N SER A 315 -0.05 -3.95 2.54
CA SER A 315 1.06 -4.66 1.90
C SER A 315 0.71 -6.13 1.62
N ASP A 316 -0.16 -6.69 2.46
CA ASP A 316 -0.72 -8.03 2.31
C ASP A 316 0.34 -9.12 2.11
N VAL A 317 1.43 -9.03 2.88
CA VAL A 317 2.52 -10.01 2.90
C VAL A 317 2.02 -11.42 3.23
N VAL A 318 0.95 -11.52 4.03
CA VAL A 318 0.30 -12.78 4.41
C VAL A 318 -0.75 -13.27 3.40
N ALA A 319 -0.89 -12.62 2.25
CA ALA A 319 -1.76 -13.00 1.14
C ALA A 319 -3.25 -13.20 1.50
N ALA A 320 -3.79 -12.40 2.42
CA ALA A 320 -5.20 -12.37 2.78
C ALA A 320 -6.11 -12.10 1.57
N ARG A 321 -5.64 -11.28 0.59
CA ARG A 321 -6.40 -10.97 -0.64
C ARG A 321 -6.75 -12.22 -1.45
N ALA A 322 -5.84 -13.19 -1.52
CA ALA A 322 -6.00 -14.40 -2.31
C ALA A 322 -7.15 -15.25 -1.77
N ALA A 323 -7.15 -15.49 -0.46
CA ALA A 323 -8.23 -16.19 0.22
C ALA A 323 -9.56 -15.41 0.12
N LEU A 324 -9.53 -14.09 0.33
CA LEU A 324 -10.72 -13.25 0.27
C LEU A 324 -11.39 -13.26 -1.12
N MET A 325 -10.61 -13.20 -2.21
CA MET A 325 -11.16 -13.34 -3.57
C MET A 325 -11.93 -14.65 -3.75
N THR A 326 -11.36 -15.77 -3.33
CA THR A 326 -12.03 -17.08 -3.46
C THR A 326 -13.34 -17.12 -2.67
N ILE A 327 -13.36 -16.54 -1.47
CA ILE A 327 -14.56 -16.46 -0.63
C ILE A 327 -15.63 -15.59 -1.30
N TYR A 328 -15.26 -14.44 -1.87
CA TYR A 328 -16.23 -13.58 -2.53
C TYR A 328 -16.84 -14.21 -3.78
N PHE A 329 -16.09 -14.98 -4.56
CA PHE A 329 -16.68 -15.77 -5.63
C PHE A 329 -17.70 -16.78 -5.10
N GLU A 330 -17.37 -17.50 -4.01
CA GLU A 330 -18.30 -18.46 -3.40
C GLU A 330 -19.57 -17.80 -2.85
N LEU A 331 -19.46 -16.56 -2.37
CA LEU A 331 -20.57 -15.74 -1.89
C LEU A 331 -21.33 -15.00 -3.01
N GLY A 332 -20.85 -15.04 -4.25
CA GLY A 332 -21.42 -14.30 -5.38
C GLY A 332 -21.17 -12.78 -5.33
N ASN A 333 -20.23 -12.31 -4.53
CA ASN A 333 -19.89 -10.89 -4.41
C ASN A 333 -18.84 -10.47 -5.44
N TYR A 334 -19.24 -10.46 -6.71
CA TYR A 334 -18.33 -10.22 -7.84
C TYR A 334 -17.76 -8.79 -7.90
N ASP A 335 -18.48 -7.81 -7.37
CA ASP A 335 -17.99 -6.43 -7.31
C ASP A 335 -16.85 -6.27 -6.30
N ALA A 336 -16.92 -6.99 -5.17
CA ALA A 336 -15.81 -7.01 -4.22
C ALA A 336 -14.57 -7.71 -4.80
N VAL A 337 -14.74 -8.76 -5.62
CA VAL A 337 -13.63 -9.34 -6.39
C VAL A 337 -13.02 -8.32 -7.34
N ALA A 338 -13.84 -7.59 -8.10
CA ALA A 338 -13.35 -6.55 -9.02
C ALA A 338 -12.54 -5.47 -8.28
N ASN A 339 -12.99 -5.07 -7.09
CA ASN A 339 -12.27 -4.11 -6.25
C ASN A 339 -10.90 -4.64 -5.81
N ILE A 340 -10.79 -5.92 -5.42
CA ILE A 340 -9.48 -6.51 -5.08
C ILE A 340 -8.58 -6.53 -6.33
N LEU A 341 -9.08 -7.02 -7.46
CA LEU A 341 -8.32 -7.11 -8.71
C LEU A 341 -7.86 -5.75 -9.27
N SER A 342 -8.54 -4.65 -8.91
CA SER A 342 -8.12 -3.29 -9.27
C SER A 342 -6.99 -2.75 -8.39
N ARG A 343 -6.82 -3.30 -7.19
CA ARG A 343 -5.80 -2.87 -6.22
C ARG A 343 -4.53 -3.71 -6.30
N TYR A 344 -4.67 -4.98 -6.65
CA TYR A 344 -3.59 -5.95 -6.72
C TYR A 344 -3.49 -6.52 -8.13
N ASP A 345 -2.65 -5.90 -8.97
CA ASP A 345 -2.40 -6.32 -10.36
C ASP A 345 -1.12 -7.15 -10.44
N GLU A 346 -1.23 -8.42 -10.07
CA GLU A 346 -0.10 -9.35 -10.01
C GLU A 346 -0.22 -10.42 -11.11
N GLN A 347 0.92 -10.89 -11.58
CA GLN A 347 1.00 -11.97 -12.57
C GLN A 347 1.13 -13.33 -11.87
N ASN A 348 0.13 -13.71 -11.06
CA ASN A 348 0.06 -15.02 -10.40
C ASN A 348 -1.28 -15.72 -10.66
N ALA A 349 -1.35 -17.02 -10.36
CA ALA A 349 -2.51 -17.84 -10.64
C ALA A 349 -3.81 -17.29 -10.01
N TRP A 350 -3.78 -16.78 -8.77
CA TRP A 350 -4.96 -16.23 -8.11
C TRP A 350 -5.53 -15.03 -8.86
N VAL A 351 -4.69 -14.10 -9.32
CA VAL A 351 -5.15 -12.87 -10.00
C VAL A 351 -5.63 -13.17 -11.42
N VAL A 352 -4.83 -13.84 -12.26
CA VAL A 352 -5.17 -14.00 -13.68
C VAL A 352 -6.38 -14.92 -13.88
N TYR A 353 -6.48 -16.00 -13.10
CA TYR A 353 -7.63 -16.89 -13.20
C TYR A 353 -8.89 -16.29 -12.57
N SER A 354 -8.76 -15.49 -11.50
CA SER A 354 -9.90 -14.74 -10.96
C SER A 354 -10.40 -13.70 -11.96
N ARG A 355 -9.51 -13.01 -12.67
CA ARG A 355 -9.87 -12.05 -13.72
C ARG A 355 -10.63 -12.73 -14.87
N ALA A 356 -10.16 -13.90 -15.31
CA ALA A 356 -10.85 -14.71 -16.31
C ALA A 356 -12.24 -15.17 -15.82
N LEU A 357 -12.33 -15.71 -14.59
CA LEU A 357 -13.59 -16.17 -14.01
C LEU A 357 -14.59 -15.02 -13.82
N LEU A 358 -14.15 -13.87 -13.32
CA LEU A 358 -15.00 -12.69 -13.13
C LEU A 358 -15.59 -12.21 -14.46
N ASN A 359 -14.78 -12.18 -15.52
CA ASN A 359 -15.27 -11.79 -16.85
C ASN A 359 -16.27 -12.82 -17.40
N TYR A 360 -16.00 -14.11 -17.24
CA TYR A 360 -16.94 -15.18 -17.61
C TYR A 360 -18.26 -15.08 -16.84
N VAL A 361 -18.24 -14.80 -15.54
CA VAL A 361 -19.44 -14.60 -14.74
C VAL A 361 -20.28 -13.43 -15.24
N ARG A 362 -19.63 -12.31 -15.60
CA ARG A 362 -20.32 -11.07 -16.01
C ARG A 362 -20.84 -11.12 -17.45
N SER A 363 -20.10 -11.75 -18.35
CA SER A 363 -20.33 -11.64 -19.79
C SER A 363 -20.61 -12.99 -20.47
N GLY A 364 -20.42 -14.11 -19.78
CA GLY A 364 -20.47 -15.44 -20.37
C GLY A 364 -19.25 -15.76 -21.23
N ASP A 365 -19.41 -16.73 -22.15
CA ASP A 365 -18.37 -17.15 -23.09
C ASP A 365 -18.27 -16.19 -24.30
N THR A 366 -17.53 -15.10 -24.12
CA THR A 366 -17.30 -14.05 -25.11
C THR A 366 -15.85 -14.07 -25.58
N GLU A 367 -15.54 -13.35 -26.63
CA GLU A 367 -14.16 -13.19 -27.09
C GLU A 367 -13.25 -12.60 -25.99
N ALA A 368 -13.75 -11.61 -25.24
CA ALA A 368 -13.02 -11.00 -24.13
C ALA A 368 -12.74 -11.99 -22.99
N SER A 369 -13.73 -12.81 -22.59
CA SER A 369 -13.52 -13.81 -21.54
C SER A 369 -12.60 -14.93 -22.00
N ARG A 370 -12.72 -15.38 -23.26
CA ARG A 370 -11.80 -16.37 -23.86
C ARG A 370 -10.38 -15.84 -23.90
N PHE A 371 -10.17 -14.59 -24.29
CA PHE A 371 -8.84 -13.96 -24.29
C PHE A 371 -8.20 -14.00 -22.89
N LEU A 372 -8.94 -13.60 -21.85
CA LEU A 372 -8.45 -13.64 -20.47
C LEU A 372 -8.18 -15.07 -19.98
N ARG A 373 -9.00 -16.03 -20.37
CA ARG A 373 -8.77 -17.46 -20.08
C ARG A 373 -7.47 -17.97 -20.69
N GLU A 374 -7.21 -17.64 -21.96
CA GLU A 374 -5.98 -18.06 -22.63
C GLU A 374 -4.74 -17.39 -22.01
N GLN A 375 -4.83 -16.12 -21.62
CA GLN A 375 -3.76 -15.46 -20.85
C GLN A 375 -3.48 -16.19 -19.52
N ALA A 376 -4.53 -16.58 -18.79
CA ALA A 376 -4.39 -17.32 -17.53
C ALA A 376 -3.74 -18.70 -17.74
N LYS A 377 -4.11 -19.41 -18.80
CA LYS A 377 -3.51 -20.71 -19.19
C LYS A 377 -2.04 -20.57 -19.58
N LEU A 378 -1.69 -19.50 -20.30
CA LEU A 378 -0.30 -19.23 -20.67
C LEU A 378 0.56 -18.98 -19.43
N LEU A 379 0.04 -18.26 -18.42
CA LEU A 379 0.76 -18.03 -17.18
C LEU A 379 0.98 -19.33 -16.39
N ASN A 380 -0.08 -20.11 -16.19
CA ASN A 380 0.02 -21.39 -15.47
C ASN A 380 -0.80 -22.49 -16.15
N PRO A 381 -0.18 -23.32 -17.01
CA PRO A 381 -0.88 -24.34 -17.81
C PRO A 381 -1.34 -25.55 -16.99
N HIS A 382 -0.93 -25.66 -15.73
CA HIS A 382 -1.28 -26.80 -14.87
C HIS A 382 -2.68 -26.67 -14.27
N VAL A 383 -3.17 -25.44 -14.07
CA VAL A 383 -4.45 -25.18 -13.40
C VAL A 383 -5.65 -25.88 -14.07
N PRO A 384 -5.85 -25.86 -15.41
CA PRO A 384 -7.02 -26.53 -16.01
C PRO A 384 -7.06 -28.03 -15.74
N ALA A 385 -5.91 -28.71 -15.83
CA ALA A 385 -5.82 -30.15 -15.60
C ALA A 385 -6.09 -30.52 -14.13
N LEU A 386 -5.59 -29.72 -13.18
CA LEU A 386 -5.84 -29.90 -11.76
C LEU A 386 -7.29 -29.54 -11.37
N MET A 387 -7.82 -28.44 -11.90
CA MET A 387 -9.20 -27.97 -11.63
C MET A 387 -10.25 -28.99 -12.09
N SER A 388 -10.02 -29.59 -13.27
CA SER A 388 -10.84 -30.66 -13.84
C SER A 388 -10.59 -32.04 -13.25
N GLN A 389 -9.57 -32.20 -12.39
CA GLN A 389 -9.12 -33.49 -11.84
C GLN A 389 -8.68 -34.51 -12.91
N ARG A 390 -8.30 -34.05 -14.11
CA ARG A 390 -7.64 -34.91 -15.12
C ARG A 390 -6.21 -35.26 -14.71
N LYS A 391 -5.62 -34.46 -13.80
CA LYS A 391 -4.32 -34.70 -13.17
C LYS A 391 -4.47 -34.54 -11.66
N GLU A 392 -3.79 -35.39 -10.90
CA GLU A 392 -3.70 -35.26 -9.45
C GLU A 392 -2.72 -34.14 -9.06
N ALA A 393 -3.05 -33.43 -7.98
CA ALA A 393 -2.15 -32.44 -7.40
C ALA A 393 -0.90 -33.14 -6.81
N PRO A 394 0.26 -32.47 -6.77
CA PRO A 394 1.41 -32.96 -6.02
C PRO A 394 1.02 -33.29 -4.58
N ALA A 395 1.51 -34.41 -4.04
CA ALA A 395 1.19 -34.83 -2.68
C ALA A 395 1.70 -33.83 -1.63
N ASN A 396 2.88 -33.25 -1.86
CA ASN A 396 3.53 -32.27 -0.99
C ASN A 396 4.01 -31.08 -1.84
N PRO A 397 3.12 -30.14 -2.21
CA PRO A 397 3.52 -28.95 -2.95
C PRO A 397 4.42 -28.07 -2.09
N ARG A 398 5.43 -27.46 -2.70
CA ARG A 398 6.39 -26.59 -2.01
C ARG A 398 5.77 -25.23 -1.67
N LEU A 399 5.92 -24.80 -0.42
CA LEU A 399 5.44 -23.48 0.02
C LEU A 399 6.18 -22.33 -0.69
N ASP A 400 7.46 -22.51 -1.01
CA ASP A 400 8.33 -21.57 -1.74
C ASP A 400 8.21 -21.72 -3.26
N HIS A 401 6.98 -21.78 -3.77
CA HIS A 401 6.73 -22.01 -5.20
C HIS A 401 6.99 -20.77 -6.07
N SER A 402 7.34 -20.99 -7.34
CA SER A 402 7.43 -19.93 -8.35
C SER A 402 6.11 -19.74 -9.10
N VAL A 403 5.92 -18.55 -9.66
CA VAL A 403 4.82 -18.25 -10.61
C VAL A 403 4.88 -19.22 -11.79
N GLY A 404 3.72 -19.75 -12.18
CA GLY A 404 3.56 -20.70 -13.28
C GLY A 404 3.86 -22.15 -12.94
N SER A 405 4.35 -22.43 -11.73
CA SER A 405 4.69 -23.79 -11.30
C SER A 405 3.46 -24.65 -11.03
N VAL A 406 3.66 -25.98 -11.03
CA VAL A 406 2.62 -26.94 -10.62
C VAL A 406 2.24 -26.80 -9.15
N ASP A 407 3.17 -26.36 -8.30
CA ASP A 407 2.92 -26.15 -6.86
C ASP A 407 2.00 -24.93 -6.65
N GLU A 408 2.26 -23.82 -7.36
CA GLU A 408 1.35 -22.65 -7.38
C GLU A 408 -0.06 -23.07 -7.83
N ALA A 409 -0.15 -23.86 -8.91
CA ALA A 409 -1.43 -24.35 -9.42
C ALA A 409 -2.16 -25.23 -8.38
N ALA A 410 -1.43 -26.05 -7.62
CA ALA A 410 -1.99 -26.91 -6.59
C ALA A 410 -2.61 -26.10 -5.45
N PHE A 411 -1.90 -25.07 -4.94
CA PHE A 411 -2.43 -24.17 -3.92
C PHE A 411 -3.64 -23.39 -4.43
N TYR A 412 -3.54 -22.79 -5.61
CA TYR A 412 -4.66 -22.05 -6.19
C TYR A 412 -5.90 -22.92 -6.37
N VAL A 413 -5.76 -24.12 -6.94
CA VAL A 413 -6.90 -25.04 -7.14
C VAL A 413 -7.46 -25.49 -5.80
N SER A 414 -6.63 -25.81 -4.81
CA SER A 414 -7.09 -26.17 -3.46
C SER A 414 -7.99 -25.08 -2.87
N ASP A 415 -7.61 -23.82 -3.03
CA ASP A 415 -8.33 -22.67 -2.48
C ASP A 415 -9.57 -22.27 -3.27
N ALA A 416 -9.50 -22.32 -4.60
CA ALA A 416 -10.47 -21.71 -5.50
C ALA A 416 -11.46 -22.71 -6.12
N LYS A 417 -11.24 -24.02 -6.00
CA LYS A 417 -12.10 -25.03 -6.66
C LYS A 417 -13.58 -24.89 -6.35
N ASN A 418 -13.94 -24.54 -5.11
CA ASN A 418 -15.34 -24.31 -4.74
C ASN A 418 -15.90 -23.05 -5.39
N ALA A 419 -15.12 -21.97 -5.47
CA ALA A 419 -15.49 -20.75 -6.20
C ALA A 419 -15.82 -21.05 -7.67
N TRP A 420 -14.97 -21.83 -8.37
CA TRP A 420 -15.26 -22.25 -9.75
C TRP A 420 -16.53 -23.09 -9.83
N ARG A 421 -16.70 -24.09 -8.96
CA ARG A 421 -17.90 -24.94 -8.94
C ARG A 421 -19.20 -24.18 -8.69
N LYS A 422 -19.16 -23.04 -7.99
CA LYS A 422 -20.33 -22.18 -7.77
C LYS A 422 -20.75 -21.43 -9.03
N VAL A 423 -19.83 -21.21 -9.97
CA VAL A 423 -20.13 -20.61 -11.27
C VAL A 423 -20.46 -21.71 -12.28
N ILE A 424 -21.72 -21.75 -12.70
CA ILE A 424 -22.24 -22.75 -13.65
C ILE A 424 -21.41 -22.72 -14.94
N GLY A 425 -20.99 -23.89 -15.42
CA GLY A 425 -20.28 -24.06 -16.70
C GLY A 425 -18.80 -23.65 -16.68
N SER A 426 -18.31 -22.99 -15.62
CA SER A 426 -16.97 -22.39 -15.59
C SER A 426 -15.83 -23.39 -15.75
N ILE A 427 -15.93 -24.58 -15.13
CA ILE A 427 -14.88 -25.62 -15.23
C ILE A 427 -14.82 -26.19 -16.65
N VAL A 428 -15.97 -26.44 -17.28
CA VAL A 428 -16.05 -26.93 -18.66
C VAL A 428 -15.48 -25.86 -19.59
N TRP A 429 -15.92 -24.61 -19.44
CA TRP A 429 -15.41 -23.47 -20.18
C TRP A 429 -13.89 -23.25 -20.01
N LEU A 430 -13.35 -23.50 -18.82
CA LEU A 430 -11.91 -23.40 -18.56
C LEU A 430 -11.12 -24.45 -19.37
N VAL A 431 -11.67 -25.65 -19.50
CA VAL A 431 -10.96 -26.83 -19.97
C VAL A 431 -11.11 -27.05 -21.47
N ASP A 432 -12.28 -26.76 -22.03
CA ASP A 432 -12.64 -27.15 -23.41
C ASP A 432 -12.26 -26.12 -24.47
N GLY A 433 -11.87 -24.91 -24.05
CA GLY A 433 -11.44 -23.90 -25.01
C GLY A 433 -9.95 -23.66 -25.08
#